data_AF-A0A969NA97-F1
#
_entry.id   AF-A0A969NA97-F1
#
_cell.length_a   1.000
_cell.length_b   1.000
_cell.length_c   1.000
_cell.angle_alpha   90.00
_cell.angle_beta   90.00
_cell.angle_gamma   90.00
#
_symmetry.space_group_name_H-M   'P 1'
#
loop_
_entity.id
_entity.type
_entity.pdbx_description
1 polymer ?
#
loop_
_entity_poly.entity_id
_entity_poly.type
_entity_poly.pdbx_seq_one_letter_code
_entity_poly.pdbx_strand_id
1 'polypeptide(L)'
;MFSSFEMYFTGYIGTFGWLDAYLPLWLIILSYLILFFTALLGDDDKFIFNRFDKYLIASIVLIVTVVLLFSQYLSWCCVGDSIIHTIQGRYFIPIFPLLFVILSNWKLKWRLNIKYIAASFQIFLLTYSIYVLIIRYY
;
A
#
# COMPACT_ATOMS: atom_id res chain seq x y z
N MET A 1 6.87 -21.20 3.98
CA MET A 1 6.15 -20.75 2.78
C MET A 1 5.28 -19.58 3.24
N PHE A 2 5.54 -18.35 2.77
CA PHE A 2 4.69 -17.22 3.12
C PHE A 2 3.26 -17.52 2.65
N SER A 3 2.28 -17.18 3.47
CA SER A 3 0.90 -17.18 2.97
C SER A 3 0.77 -16.13 1.86
N SER A 4 -0.11 -16.35 0.88
CA SER A 4 -0.35 -15.35 -0.17
C SER A 4 -0.70 -13.99 0.44
N PHE A 5 -1.45 -13.98 1.55
CA PHE A 5 -1.78 -12.78 2.31
C PHE A 5 -0.55 -12.02 2.82
N GLU A 6 0.40 -12.72 3.44
CA GLU A 6 1.63 -12.08 3.92
C GLU A 6 2.39 -11.40 2.79
N MET A 7 2.49 -12.05 1.62
CA MET A 7 3.17 -11.50 0.46
C MET A 7 2.50 -10.23 -0.10
N TYR A 8 1.16 -10.13 0.00
CA TYR A 8 0.44 -8.89 -0.31
C TYR A 8 0.68 -7.81 0.75
N PHE A 9 0.54 -8.17 2.03
CA PHE A 9 0.55 -7.21 3.12
C PHE A 9 1.94 -6.64 3.41
N THR A 10 2.95 -7.49 3.53
CA THR A 10 4.34 -7.07 3.80
C THR A 10 5.01 -6.54 2.54
N GLY A 11 4.66 -7.07 1.36
CA GLY A 11 5.25 -6.68 0.08
C GLY A 11 4.97 -5.24 -0.36
N TYR A 12 4.01 -4.54 0.25
CA TYR A 12 3.65 -3.18 -0.11
C TYR A 12 4.56 -2.11 0.53
N ILE A 13 4.87 -2.21 1.82
CA ILE A 13 5.72 -1.24 2.56
C ILE A 13 7.02 -1.88 3.08
N GLY A 14 7.02 -3.19 3.34
CA GLY A 14 7.93 -3.85 4.27
C GLY A 14 8.87 -4.89 3.68
N THR A 15 8.94 -5.05 2.37
CA THR A 15 9.82 -6.03 1.74
C THR A 15 10.61 -5.38 0.62
N PHE A 16 11.93 -5.41 0.76
CA PHE A 16 12.87 -4.82 -0.19
C PHE A 16 13.76 -5.89 -0.84
N GLY A 17 14.50 -5.47 -1.86
CA GLY A 17 15.45 -6.34 -2.55
C GLY A 17 14.78 -7.49 -3.30
N TRP A 18 15.41 -8.67 -3.22
CA TRP A 18 14.89 -9.93 -3.76
C TRP A 18 14.09 -10.68 -2.70
N LEU A 19 13.13 -10.01 -2.04
CA LEU A 19 12.38 -10.58 -0.91
C LEU A 19 13.30 -11.05 0.21
N ASP A 20 14.32 -10.26 0.54
CA ASP A 20 15.38 -10.70 1.44
C ASP A 20 15.70 -9.68 2.54
N ALA A 21 15.24 -8.44 2.39
CA ALA A 21 15.27 -7.41 3.41
C ALA A 21 13.84 -7.09 3.88
N TYR A 22 13.55 -7.38 5.15
CA TYR A 22 12.21 -7.25 5.73
C TYR A 22 12.18 -6.19 6.82
N LEU A 23 11.16 -5.32 6.77
CA LEU A 23 10.81 -4.47 7.90
C LEU A 23 10.09 -5.28 8.98
N PRO A 24 10.26 -4.92 10.26
CA PRO A 24 9.56 -5.61 11.33
C PRO A 24 8.05 -5.34 11.23
N LEU A 25 7.23 -6.36 11.52
CA LEU A 25 5.78 -6.32 11.32
C LEU A 25 5.09 -5.15 12.03
N TRP A 26 5.54 -4.78 13.23
CA TRP A 26 4.97 -3.66 13.98
C TRP A 26 5.08 -2.33 13.22
N LEU A 27 6.19 -2.14 12.49
CA LEU A 27 6.48 -0.92 11.75
C LEU A 27 5.67 -0.88 10.44
N ILE A 28 5.44 -2.03 9.82
CA ILE A 28 4.52 -2.18 8.70
C ILE A 28 3.08 -1.84 9.14
N ILE A 29 2.61 -2.42 10.24
CA ILE A 29 1.26 -2.14 10.79
C ILE A 29 1.11 -0.65 11.12
N LEU A 30 2.10 -0.06 11.79
CA LEU A 30 2.10 1.35 12.12
C LEU A 30 2.05 2.24 10.86
N SER A 31 2.73 1.84 9.79
CA SER A 31 2.68 2.56 8.50
C SER A 31 1.28 2.54 7.90
N TYR A 32 0.60 1.39 7.90
CA TYR A 32 -0.79 1.31 7.43
C TYR A 32 -1.74 2.15 8.30
N LEU A 33 -1.55 2.16 9.62
CA LEU A 33 -2.36 2.99 10.52
C LEU A 33 -2.17 4.48 10.23
N ILE A 34 -0.93 4.93 10.07
CA ILE A 34 -0.64 6.34 9.76
C ILE A 34 -1.22 6.72 8.41
N LEU A 35 -1.05 5.89 7.37
CA LEU A 35 -1.70 6.10 6.07
C LEU A 35 -3.22 6.20 6.19
N PHE A 36 -3.86 5.28 6.91
CA PHE A 36 -5.30 5.28 7.12
C PHE A 36 -5.79 6.55 7.83
N PHE A 37 -5.12 6.95 8.92
CA PHE A 37 -5.47 8.18 9.64
C PHE A 37 -5.19 9.44 8.81
N THR A 38 -4.13 9.48 8.01
CA THR A 38 -3.89 10.61 7.11
C THR A 38 -4.97 10.76 6.05
N ALA A 39 -5.52 9.65 5.54
CA ALA A 39 -6.61 9.67 4.59
C ALA A 39 -7.93 10.17 5.21
N LEU A 40 -8.22 9.82 6.46
CA LEU A 40 -9.45 10.22 7.17
C LEU A 40 -9.39 11.65 7.74
N LEU A 41 -8.23 12.06 8.24
CA LEU A 41 -8.02 13.33 8.94
C LEU A 41 -7.40 14.41 8.03
N GLY A 42 -7.17 14.09 6.76
CA GLY A 42 -6.63 15.01 5.78
C GLY A 42 -7.59 16.16 5.51
N ASP A 43 -7.23 17.36 5.99
CA ASP A 43 -7.90 18.61 5.59
C ASP A 43 -7.41 19.02 4.20
N ASP A 44 -8.14 18.58 3.17
CA ASP A 44 -8.14 19.19 1.84
C ASP A 44 -9.58 19.45 1.40
N ASP A 45 -10.14 20.57 1.87
CA ASP A 45 -11.47 21.06 1.48
C ASP A 45 -11.59 21.42 -0.02
N LYS A 46 -10.50 21.29 -0.79
CA LYS A 46 -10.42 21.67 -2.20
C LYS A 46 -10.92 20.59 -3.16
N PHE A 47 -10.91 19.31 -2.77
CA PHE A 47 -11.28 18.20 -3.64
C PHE A 47 -12.43 17.39 -3.04
N ILE A 48 -13.65 17.76 -3.42
CA ILE A 48 -14.86 17.01 -3.03
C ILE A 48 -15.19 16.04 -4.16
N PHE A 49 -14.92 14.76 -3.94
CA PHE A 49 -15.28 13.71 -4.91
C PHE A 49 -16.76 13.36 -4.81
N ASN A 50 -17.48 13.42 -5.94
CA ASN A 50 -18.87 12.98 -6.00
C ASN A 50 -18.96 11.45 -5.95
N ARG A 51 -20.16 10.91 -5.70
CA ARG A 51 -20.42 9.46 -5.70
C ARG A 51 -20.01 8.80 -7.02
N PHE A 52 -20.24 9.48 -8.14
CA PHE A 52 -19.82 9.00 -9.46
C PHE A 52 -18.29 8.85 -9.56
N ASP A 53 -17.52 9.84 -9.10
CA ASP A 53 -16.07 9.79 -9.11
C ASP A 53 -15.55 8.62 -8.26
N LYS A 54 -16.18 8.37 -7.11
CA LYS A 54 -15.84 7.22 -6.26
C LYS A 54 -16.13 5.88 -6.94
N TYR A 55 -17.25 5.75 -7.66
CA TYR A 55 -17.54 4.56 -8.45
C TYR A 55 -16.56 4.37 -9.61
N LEU A 56 -16.18 5.45 -10.29
CA LEU A 56 -15.19 5.43 -11.37
C LEU A 56 -13.82 5.02 -10.83
N ILE A 57 -13.40 5.56 -9.68
CA ILE A 57 -12.14 5.17 -9.05
C ILE A 57 -12.18 3.70 -8.63
N ALA A 58 -13.27 3.24 -8.03
CA ALA A 58 -13.43 1.85 -7.64
C ALA A 58 -13.38 0.90 -8.86
N SER A 59 -13.98 1.28 -9.99
CA SER A 59 -13.92 0.48 -11.22
C SER A 59 -12.52 0.47 -11.81
N ILE A 60 -11.80 1.60 -11.81
CA ILE A 60 -10.39 1.67 -12.22
C ILE A 60 -9.52 0.74 -11.37
N VAL A 61 -9.64 0.79 -10.04
CA VAL A 61 -8.86 -0.08 -9.14
C VAL A 61 -9.16 -1.56 -9.43
N LEU A 62 -10.42 -1.91 -9.67
CA LEU A 62 -10.82 -3.27 -10.00
C LEU A 62 -10.23 -3.73 -11.34
N ILE A 63 -10.35 -2.92 -12.40
CA ILE A 63 -9.83 -3.24 -13.73
C ILE A 63 -8.32 -3.40 -13.68
N VAL A 64 -7.60 -2.47 -13.04
CA VAL A 64 -6.14 -2.55 -12.92
C VAL A 64 -5.72 -3.78 -12.13
N THR A 65 -6.45 -4.12 -11.06
CA THR A 65 -6.21 -5.36 -10.30
C THR A 65 -6.36 -6.59 -11.19
N VAL A 66 -7.44 -6.70 -11.97
CA VAL A 66 -7.66 -7.82 -12.89
C VAL A 66 -6.54 -7.91 -13.94
N VAL A 67 -6.16 -6.79 -14.54
CA VAL A 67 -5.07 -6.74 -15.54
C VAL A 67 -3.73 -7.14 -14.93
N LEU A 68 -3.42 -6.69 -13.70
CA LEU A 68 -2.21 -7.10 -12.99
C LEU A 68 -2.21 -8.60 -12.69
N LEU A 69 -3.30 -9.15 -12.18
CA LEU A 69 -3.43 -10.58 -11.91
C LEU A 69 -3.27 -11.40 -13.20
N PHE A 70 -3.90 -10.96 -14.29
CA PHE A 70 -3.79 -11.61 -15.59
C PHE A 70 -2.37 -11.54 -16.15
N SER A 71 -1.70 -10.40 -16.02
CA SER A 71 -0.30 -10.24 -16.41
C SER A 71 0.62 -11.17 -15.62
N GLN A 72 0.41 -11.32 -14.31
CA GLN A 72 1.20 -12.22 -13.46
C GLN A 72 0.93 -13.68 -13.81
N TYR A 73 -0.33 -14.05 -14.06
CA TYR A 73 -0.69 -15.39 -14.51
C TYR A 73 0.05 -15.76 -15.81
N LEU A 74 -0.01 -14.90 -16.82
CA LEU A 74 0.63 -15.15 -18.12
C LEU A 74 2.16 -15.18 -18.06
N SER A 75 2.77 -14.46 -17.11
CA SER A 75 4.22 -14.28 -17.08
C SER A 75 4.93 -15.29 -16.17
N TRP A 76 4.28 -15.69 -15.08
CA TRP A 76 4.93 -16.44 -13.99
C TRP A 76 4.25 -17.76 -13.64
N CYS A 77 3.02 -18.01 -14.09
CA CYS A 77 2.33 -19.28 -13.80
C CYS A 77 2.51 -20.27 -14.94
N CYS A 78 2.66 -21.54 -14.59
CA CYS A 78 2.61 -22.62 -15.57
C CYS A 78 1.20 -22.71 -16.18
N VAL A 79 1.13 -23.11 -17.44
CA VAL A 79 -0.15 -23.33 -18.12
C VAL A 79 -0.94 -24.42 -17.38
N GLY A 80 -2.18 -24.12 -17.01
CA GLY A 80 -3.05 -25.04 -16.27
C GLY A 80 -2.92 -24.97 -14.74
N ASP A 81 -2.09 -24.07 -14.22
CA ASP A 81 -2.01 -23.85 -12.78
C ASP A 81 -3.30 -23.20 -12.24
N SER A 82 -3.73 -23.67 -11.07
CA SER A 82 -4.97 -23.24 -10.42
C SER A 82 -4.78 -22.02 -9.50
N ILE A 83 -3.53 -21.68 -9.18
CA ILE A 83 -3.18 -20.65 -8.22
C ILE A 83 -2.09 -19.74 -8.80
N ILE A 84 -2.22 -18.43 -8.58
CA ILE A 84 -1.18 -17.47 -8.92
C ILE A 84 -0.20 -17.36 -7.74
N HIS A 85 0.99 -17.94 -7.90
CA HIS A 85 1.91 -18.20 -6.79
C HIS A 85 2.74 -17.00 -6.28
N THR A 86 2.87 -15.91 -7.04
CA THR A 86 3.95 -14.91 -6.81
C THR A 86 3.50 -13.45 -6.92
N ILE A 87 2.28 -13.11 -6.51
CA ILE A 87 1.83 -11.70 -6.56
C ILE A 87 2.27 -10.94 -5.31
N GLN A 88 3.07 -9.90 -5.52
CA GLN A 88 3.63 -9.11 -4.43
C GLN A 88 2.87 -7.81 -4.22
N GLY A 89 2.77 -7.38 -2.95
CA GLY A 89 2.10 -6.12 -2.59
C GLY A 89 2.62 -4.89 -3.35
N ARG A 90 3.90 -4.86 -3.71
CA ARG A 90 4.52 -3.75 -4.47
C ARG A 90 3.86 -3.45 -5.81
N TYR A 91 3.22 -4.43 -6.45
CA TYR A 91 2.52 -4.21 -7.72
C TYR A 91 1.28 -3.32 -7.55
N PHE A 92 0.79 -3.20 -6.33
CA PHE A 92 -0.38 -2.39 -5.99
C PHE A 92 -0.02 -0.94 -5.59
N ILE A 93 1.26 -0.58 -5.46
CA ILE A 93 1.72 0.79 -5.10
C ILE A 93 1.05 1.90 -5.93
N PRO A 94 0.91 1.78 -7.27
CA PRO A 94 0.29 2.83 -8.07
C PRO A 94 -1.21 3.01 -7.82
N ILE A 95 -1.92 1.94 -7.41
CA ILE A 95 -3.38 1.94 -7.28
C ILE A 95 -3.87 2.09 -5.84
N PHE A 96 -3.05 1.75 -4.86
CA PHE A 96 -3.43 1.81 -3.45
C PHE A 96 -3.79 3.23 -2.96
N PRO A 97 -3.11 4.32 -3.39
CA PRO A 97 -3.54 5.68 -3.06
C PRO A 97 -4.98 5.99 -3.46
N LEU A 98 -5.45 5.43 -4.57
CA LEU A 98 -6.81 5.64 -5.07
C LEU A 98 -7.88 5.05 -4.13
N LEU A 99 -7.56 3.97 -3.41
CA LEU A 99 -8.46 3.42 -2.39
C LEU A 99 -8.69 4.40 -1.24
N PHE A 100 -7.67 5.16 -0.86
CA PHE A 100 -7.80 6.19 0.17
C PHE A 100 -8.62 7.40 -0.30
N VAL A 101 -8.62 7.69 -1.61
CA VAL A 101 -9.51 8.72 -2.19
C VAL A 101 -10.99 8.33 -2.04
N ILE A 102 -11.33 7.04 -2.03
CA ILE A 102 -12.73 6.62 -1.78
C ILE A 102 -13.17 6.98 -0.35
N LEU A 103 -12.23 6.92 0.61
CA LEU A 103 -12.45 7.30 2.01
C LEU A 103 -12.47 8.83 2.22
N SER A 104 -12.03 9.60 1.22
CA SER A 104 -12.11 11.07 1.25
C SER A 104 -13.56 11.53 1.44
N ASN A 105 -13.73 12.75 1.97
CA ASN A 105 -15.00 13.34 2.41
C ASN A 105 -15.58 12.76 3.72
N TRP A 106 -15.04 11.67 4.26
CA TRP A 106 -15.44 11.21 5.60
C TRP A 106 -14.71 12.03 6.66
N LYS A 107 -15.29 13.18 7.02
CA LYS A 107 -14.64 14.13 7.93
C LYS A 107 -14.76 13.68 9.38
N LEU A 108 -13.68 13.15 9.95
CA LEU A 108 -13.53 13.03 11.39
C LEU A 108 -12.81 14.28 11.92
N LYS A 109 -13.50 15.11 12.70
CA LYS A 109 -12.91 16.33 13.26
C LYS A 109 -12.05 15.97 14.48
N TRP A 110 -10.74 15.81 14.28
CA TRP A 110 -9.75 15.67 15.34
C TRP A 110 -8.80 16.88 15.37
N ARG A 111 -8.32 17.24 16.57
CA ARG A 111 -7.46 18.42 16.78
C ARG A 111 -5.96 18.14 16.55
N LEU A 112 -5.59 16.91 16.22
CA LEU A 112 -4.20 16.53 15.98
C LEU A 112 -3.78 16.92 14.57
N ASN A 113 -2.60 17.55 14.45
CA ASN A 113 -2.04 17.87 13.15
C ASN A 113 -1.36 16.64 12.53
N ILE A 114 -2.19 15.74 11.97
CA ILE A 114 -1.76 14.46 11.41
C ILE A 114 -0.70 14.61 10.32
N LYS A 115 -0.69 15.76 9.61
CA LYS A 115 0.25 16.06 8.52
C LYS A 115 1.70 16.06 9.03
N TYR A 116 1.97 16.70 10.18
CA TYR A 116 3.30 16.71 10.78
C TYR A 116 3.70 15.34 11.33
N ILE A 117 2.77 14.63 11.97
CA ILE A 117 3.02 13.28 12.50
C ILE A 117 3.40 12.33 11.36
N ALA A 118 2.64 12.35 10.26
CA ALA A 118 2.91 11.54 9.08
C ALA A 118 4.24 11.90 8.43
N ALA A 119 4.55 13.19 8.29
CA ALA A 119 5.83 13.64 7.73
C ALA A 119 7.03 13.17 8.58
N SER A 120 6.95 13.33 9.91
CA SER A 120 8.00 12.85 10.82
C SER A 120 8.14 11.32 10.77
N PHE A 121 7.02 10.60 10.71
CA PHE A 121 7.04 9.14 10.58
C PHE A 121 7.63 8.69 9.24
N GLN A 122 7.34 9.39 8.15
CA GLN A 122 7.90 9.10 6.82
C GLN A 122 9.43 9.19 6.84
N ILE A 123 9.97 10.24 7.47
CA ILE A 123 11.42 10.41 7.63
C ILE A 123 12.00 9.24 8.44
N PHE A 124 11.40 8.91 9.57
CA PHE A 124 11.82 7.77 10.40
C PHE A 124 11.78 6.44 9.63
N LEU A 125 10.69 6.16 8.91
CA LEU A 125 10.49 4.97 8.10
C LEU A 125 11.57 4.84 7.02
N LEU A 126 11.88 5.94 6.32
CA LEU A 126 12.93 5.97 5.29
C LEU A 126 14.31 5.74 5.90
N THR A 127 14.64 6.38 7.01
CA THR A 127 15.92 6.17 7.71
C THR A 127 16.06 4.72 8.18
N TYR A 128 15.01 4.14 8.75
CA TYR A 128 15.02 2.74 9.20
C TYR A 128 15.13 1.77 8.01
N SER A 129 14.48 2.08 6.89
CA SER A 129 14.60 1.29 5.66
C SER A 129 16.03 1.29 5.12
N ILE A 130 16.70 2.45 5.12
CA ILE A 130 18.13 2.55 4.75
C ILE A 130 18.99 1.72 5.70
N TYR A 131 18.76 1.81 7.02
CA TYR A 131 19.49 1.02 8.01
C TYR A 131 19.36 -0.49 7.77
N VAL A 132 18.15 -0.97 7.48
CA VAL A 132 17.88 -2.39 7.17
C VAL A 132 18.59 -2.82 5.89
N LEU A 133 18.59 -1.96 4.86
CA LEU A 133 19.30 -2.23 3.61
C LEU A 133 20.82 -2.28 3.81
N ILE A 134 21.39 -1.38 4.61
CA ILE A 134 22.82 -1.38 4.92
C ILE A 134 23.20 -2.69 5.60
N ILE A 135 22.53 -3.06 6.70
CA ILE A 135 22.82 -4.31 7.43
C ILE A 135 22.70 -5.55 6.55
N ARG A 136 21.80 -5.52 5.57
CA ARG A 136 21.57 -6.67 4.70
C ARG A 136 22.67 -6.82 3.63
N TYR A 137 23.14 -5.72 3.06
CA TYR A 137 24.00 -5.73 1.86
C TYR A 137 25.45 -5.31 2.09
N TYR A 138 25.78 -4.70 3.22
CA TYR A 138 27.11 -4.19 3.58
C TYR A 138 27.53 -4.68 4.96
#